data_AF-A0A376L2T4-F1
#
_entry.id   AF-A0A376L2T4-F1
#
_cell.length_a   1.000
_cell.length_b   1.000
_cell.length_c   1.000
_cell.angle_alpha   90.00
_cell.angle_beta   90.00
_cell.angle_gamma   90.00
#
_symmetry.space_group_name_H-M   'P 1'
#
loop_
_entity.id
_entity.type
_entity.pdbx_description
1 polymer ?
#
loop_
_entity_poly.entity_id
_entity_poly.type
_entity_poly.pdbx_seq_one_letter_code
_entity_poly.pdbx_strand_id
1 'polypeptide(L)'
;MNTNNIKKYAPQARNDFRDAVIQKLTTLGIAADKKGNLQIAEAETIGETVRYGQFDYPLSTLPRRERLVKRAREQGFEVLVEPLRLHLV
;
A
#
# COMPACT_ATOMS: atom_id res chain seq x y z
N MET A 1 29.03 -20.41 2.46
CA MET A 1 27.72 -19.77 2.20
C MET A 1 27.71 -19.30 0.75
N ASN A 2 26.77 -19.78 -0.07
CA ASN A 2 26.80 -19.63 -1.53
C ASN A 2 25.91 -18.45 -1.97
N THR A 3 26.52 -17.32 -2.35
CA THR A 3 25.88 -16.00 -2.54
C THR A 3 24.99 -15.90 -3.79
N ASN A 4 24.98 -16.91 -4.65
CA ASN A 4 24.18 -16.94 -5.88
C ASN A 4 22.66 -17.04 -5.64
N ASN A 5 22.22 -17.54 -4.48
CA ASN A 5 20.80 -17.62 -4.16
C ASN A 5 20.20 -16.26 -3.76
N ILE A 6 20.98 -15.34 -3.19
CA ILE A 6 20.50 -14.03 -2.74
C ILE A 6 19.96 -13.20 -3.93
N LYS A 7 20.60 -13.32 -5.10
CA LYS A 7 20.15 -12.67 -6.35
C LYS A 7 18.80 -13.19 -6.88
N LYS A 8 18.42 -14.43 -6.55
CA LYS A 8 17.12 -15.02 -6.90
C LYS A 8 16.03 -14.72 -5.87
N TYR A 9 16.38 -14.60 -4.59
CA TYR A 9 15.43 -14.23 -3.53
C TYR A 9 15.06 -12.74 -3.54
N ALA A 10 15.96 -11.86 -4.01
CA ALA A 10 15.73 -10.42 -4.10
C ALA A 10 14.51 -10.01 -4.97
N PRO A 11 14.30 -10.55 -6.19
CA PRO A 11 13.11 -10.22 -6.98
C PRO A 11 11.82 -10.83 -6.41
N GLN A 12 11.87 -12.06 -5.87
CA GLN A 12 10.69 -12.71 -5.30
C GLN A 12 10.20 -11.97 -4.05
N ALA A 13 11.11 -11.68 -3.10
CA ALA A 13 10.77 -10.95 -1.88
C ALA A 13 10.28 -9.53 -2.17
N ARG A 14 10.73 -8.91 -3.27
CA ARG A 14 10.25 -7.59 -3.70
C ARG A 14 8.81 -7.66 -4.21
N ASN A 15 8.46 -8.69 -4.98
CA ASN A 15 7.10 -8.92 -5.43
C ASN A 15 6.18 -9.26 -4.27
N ASP A 16 6.61 -10.14 -3.36
CA ASP A 16 5.82 -10.52 -2.17
C ASP A 16 5.60 -9.31 -1.25
N PHE A 17 6.62 -8.46 -1.06
CA PHE A 17 6.49 -7.21 -0.32
C PHE A 17 5.52 -6.24 -1.01
N ARG A 18 5.65 -6.08 -2.33
CA ARG A 18 4.75 -5.27 -3.15
C ARG A 18 3.31 -5.75 -3.01
N ASP A 19 3.06 -7.04 -3.13
CA ASP A 19 1.72 -7.62 -3.00
C ASP A 19 1.17 -7.42 -1.59
N ALA A 20 1.99 -7.63 -0.55
CA ALA A 20 1.59 -7.37 0.83
C ALA A 20 1.25 -5.89 1.08
N VAL A 21 2.01 -4.96 0.51
CA VAL A 21 1.75 -3.52 0.59
C VAL A 21 0.49 -3.15 -0.18
N ILE A 22 0.30 -3.66 -1.40
CA ILE A 22 -0.92 -3.47 -2.18
C ILE A 22 -2.13 -3.98 -1.40
N GLN A 23 -2.03 -5.18 -0.82
CA GLN A 23 -3.09 -5.76 -0.01
C GLN A 23 -3.39 -4.88 1.21
N LYS A 24 -2.35 -4.37 1.90
CA LYS A 24 -2.52 -3.49 3.07
C LYS A 24 -3.15 -2.14 2.71
N LEU A 25 -2.77 -1.56 1.57
CA LEU A 25 -3.40 -0.34 1.06
C LEU A 25 -4.85 -0.61 0.66
N THR A 26 -5.12 -1.75 0.02
CA THR A 26 -6.45 -2.19 -0.37
C THR A 26 -7.36 -2.33 0.85
N THR A 27 -6.86 -2.89 1.96
CA THR A 27 -7.66 -2.95 3.20
C THR A 27 -7.98 -1.57 3.77
N LEU A 28 -7.12 -0.57 3.56
CA LEU A 28 -7.37 0.83 3.93
C LEU A 28 -8.23 1.60 2.90
N GLY A 29 -8.79 0.90 1.90
CA GLY A 29 -9.56 1.49 0.83
C GLY A 29 -8.71 2.36 -0.11
N ILE A 30 -7.44 2.02 -0.29
CA ILE A 30 -6.51 2.68 -1.23
C ILE A 30 -6.05 1.62 -2.22
N ALA A 31 -6.55 1.68 -3.45
CA ALA A 31 -6.16 0.76 -4.52
C ALA A 31 -5.80 1.54 -5.78
N ALA A 32 -5.24 0.87 -6.77
CA ALA A 32 -5.10 1.41 -8.12
C ALA A 32 -5.71 0.41 -9.11
N ASP A 33 -6.39 0.95 -10.12
CA ASP A 33 -6.86 0.15 -11.24
C ASP A 33 -5.68 -0.28 -12.13
N LYS A 34 -5.89 -1.28 -12.99
CA LYS A 34 -4.91 -1.74 -14.00
C LYS A 34 -4.43 -0.63 -14.93
N LYS A 35 -5.20 0.45 -15.05
CA LYS A 35 -4.86 1.67 -15.79
C LYS A 35 -4.00 2.67 -15.02
N GLY A 36 -3.63 2.37 -13.77
CA GLY A 36 -2.87 3.28 -12.88
C GLY A 36 -3.73 4.35 -12.21
N ASN A 37 -5.06 4.30 -12.37
CA ASN A 37 -5.97 5.25 -11.73
C ASN A 37 -6.17 4.90 -10.27
N LEU A 38 -5.90 5.86 -9.39
CA LEU A 38 -6.06 5.70 -7.95
C LEU A 38 -7.54 5.55 -7.58
N GLN A 39 -7.89 4.43 -6.98
CA GLN A 39 -9.21 4.09 -6.47
C GLN A 39 -9.21 4.25 -4.95
N ILE A 40 -9.89 5.28 -4.47
CA ILE A 40 -10.01 5.57 -3.03
C ILE A 40 -11.43 5.24 -2.60
N ALA A 41 -11.59 4.23 -1.74
CA ALA A 41 -12.87 3.90 -1.14
C ALA A 41 -13.35 5.03 -0.22
N GLU A 42 -14.66 5.18 -0.10
CA GLU A 42 -15.25 6.11 0.85
C GLU A 42 -14.97 5.67 2.29
N ALA A 43 -14.84 6.65 3.17
CA ALA A 43 -14.61 6.46 4.59
C ALA A 43 -15.94 6.72 5.31
N GLU A 44 -16.64 5.65 5.68
CA GLU A 44 -17.90 5.76 6.40
C GLU A 44 -17.62 5.70 7.91
N THR A 45 -17.89 6.78 8.63
CA THR A 45 -17.66 6.83 10.08
C THR A 45 -18.88 6.29 10.82
N ILE A 46 -18.68 5.23 11.61
CA ILE A 46 -19.74 4.54 12.37
C ILE A 46 -19.32 4.53 13.84
N GLY A 47 -19.82 5.50 14.60
CA GLY A 47 -19.45 5.66 16.01
C GLY A 47 -17.95 5.92 16.19
N GLU A 48 -17.23 4.98 16.80
CA GLU A 48 -15.78 5.07 17.06
C GLU A 48 -14.92 4.36 15.99
N THR A 49 -15.55 3.79 14.97
CA THR A 49 -14.85 3.14 13.85
C THR A 49 -15.11 3.87 12.54
N VAL A 50 -14.24 3.62 11.57
CA VAL A 50 -14.37 4.05 10.19
C VAL A 50 -14.25 2.83 9.28
N ARG A 51 -15.22 2.70 8.39
CA ARG A 51 -15.33 1.63 7.41
C ARG A 51 -14.79 2.10 6.07
N TYR A 52 -13.95 1.28 5.45
CA TYR A 52 -13.44 1.43 4.09
C TYR A 52 -13.89 0.24 3.24
N GLY A 53 -14.96 0.42 2.48
CA GLY A 53 -15.59 -0.69 1.75
C GLY A 53 -16.06 -1.79 2.71
N GLN A 54 -15.35 -2.92 2.74
CA GLN A 54 -15.66 -4.07 3.59
C GLN A 54 -14.82 -4.16 4.88
N PHE A 55 -13.88 -3.23 5.10
CA PHE A 55 -12.94 -3.29 6.23
C PHE A 55 -13.23 -2.20 7.27
N ASP A 56 -13.25 -2.59 8.54
CA ASP A 56 -13.47 -1.68 9.67
C ASP A 56 -12.16 -1.38 10.40
N TYR A 57 -11.94 -0.09 10.70
CA TYR A 57 -10.77 0.39 11.44
C TYR A 57 -11.19 1.36 12.55
N PRO A 58 -10.36 1.56 13.59
CA PRO A 58 -10.61 2.61 14.58
C PRO A 58 -10.57 4.01 13.93
N LEU A 59 -11.46 4.92 14.36
CA LEU A 59 -11.52 6.30 13.84
C LEU A 59 -10.19 7.04 13.98
N SER A 60 -9.40 6.71 15.01
CA SER A 60 -8.04 7.25 15.22
C SER A 60 -7.07 6.97 14.07
N THR A 61 -7.37 6.01 13.19
CA THR A 61 -6.56 5.69 12.01
C THR A 61 -6.87 6.58 10.80
N LEU A 62 -8.02 7.26 10.80
CA LEU A 62 -8.47 8.11 9.70
C LEU A 62 -7.44 9.18 9.30
N PRO A 63 -6.82 9.95 10.22
CA PRO A 63 -5.85 10.98 9.84
C PRO A 63 -4.58 10.37 9.22
N ARG A 64 -4.19 9.17 9.66
CA ARG A 64 -3.05 8.44 9.10
C ARG A 64 -3.37 7.97 7.68
N ARG A 65 -4.59 7.50 7.45
CA ARG A 65 -5.09 7.09 6.14
C ARG A 65 -5.18 8.28 5.18
N GLU A 66 -5.70 9.43 5.60
CA GLU A 66 -5.78 10.62 4.77
C GLU A 66 -4.40 11.09 4.28
N ARG A 67 -3.37 11.03 5.13
CA ARG A 67 -1.99 11.31 4.71
C ARG A 67 -1.49 10.35 3.63
N LEU A 68 -1.85 9.07 3.71
CA LEU A 68 -1.52 8.08 2.67
C LEU A 68 -2.27 8.36 1.37
N VAL A 69 -3.55 8.70 1.44
CA VAL A 69 -4.36 9.08 0.26
C VAL A 69 -3.77 10.32 -0.41
N LYS A 70 -3.42 11.34 0.37
CA LYS A 70 -2.80 12.57 -0.14
C LYS A 70 -1.49 12.26 -0.86
N ARG A 71 -0.61 11.46 -0.25
CA ARG A 71 0.63 11.00 -0.89
C ARG A 71 0.37 10.19 -2.16
N ALA A 72 -0.61 9.28 -2.15
CA ALA A 72 -0.96 8.49 -3.31
C ALA A 72 -1.47 9.36 -4.48
N ARG A 73 -2.20 10.44 -4.19
CA ARG A 73 -2.67 11.42 -5.18
C ARG A 73 -1.54 12.30 -5.70
N GLU A 74 -0.62 12.73 -4.84
CA GLU A 74 0.49 13.63 -5.20
C GLU A 74 1.65 12.92 -5.89
N GLN A 75 2.01 11.73 -5.43
CA GLN A 75 3.20 10.99 -5.88
C GLN A 75 2.87 9.77 -6.74
N GLY A 76 1.60 9.34 -6.75
CA GLY A 76 1.16 8.12 -7.42
C GLY A 76 1.20 6.89 -6.51
N PHE A 77 0.34 5.92 -6.82
CA PHE A 77 0.23 4.67 -6.06
C PHE A 77 1.52 3.83 -6.12
N GLU A 78 2.20 3.81 -7.26
CA GLU A 78 3.46 3.07 -7.47
C GLU A 78 4.55 3.47 -6.46
N VAL A 79 4.62 4.75 -6.06
CA VAL A 79 5.60 5.24 -5.08
C VAL A 79 5.34 4.69 -3.67
N LEU A 80 4.09 4.36 -3.35
CA LEU A 80 3.76 3.72 -2.06
C LEU A 80 4.13 2.23 -2.04
N VAL A 81 4.11 1.60 -3.20
CA VAL A 81 4.28 0.16 -3.37
C VAL A 81 5.73 -0.21 -3.66
N GLU A 82 6.49 0.66 -4.29
CA GLU A 82 7.88 0.40 -4.62
C GLU A 82 8.79 0.74 -3.42
N PRO A 83 9.37 -0.28 -2.73
CA PRO A 83 10.42 0.00 -1.77
C PRO A 83 11.60 0.58 -2.54
N LEU A 84 12.19 1.62 -1.96
CA LEU A 84 13.37 2.34 -2.44
C LEU A 84 14.26 1.43 -3.28
N ARG A 85 14.60 1.92 -4.46
CA ARG A 85 15.75 1.54 -5.28
C ARG A 85 17.01 1.48 -4.40
N LEU A 86 17.19 0.38 -3.69
CA LEU A 86 18.44 0.03 -3.01
C LEU A 86 19.44 -0.24 -4.12
N HIS A 87 20.18 0.81 -4.48
CA HIS A 87 21.47 0.67 -5.14
C HIS A 87 22.37 -0.08 -4.16
N LEU A 88 22.30 -1.41 -4.19
CA LEU A 88 23.42 -2.26 -3.80
C LEU A 88 24.37 -2.25 -4.99
N VAL A 89 25.26 -1.26 -4.97
CA VAL A 89 26.56 -1.29 -5.67
C VAL A 89 27.45 -2.28 -4.93
#